data_AF-A0A6B3FUS1-F1
#
_entry.id   AF-A0A6B3FUS1-F1
#
_cell.length_a   1.000
_cell.length_b   1.000
_cell.length_c   1.000
_cell.angle_alpha   90.00
_cell.angle_beta   90.00
_cell.angle_gamma   90.00
#
_symmetry.space_group_name_H-M   'P 1'
#
loop_
_entity.id
_entity.type
_entity.pdbx_description
1 polymer ?
#
loop_
_entity_poly.entity_id
_entity_poly.type
_entity_poly.pdbx_seq_one_letter_code
_entity_poly.pdbx_strand_id
1 'polypeptide(L)' 'AIGVTGQFSAVDGLITGEENMLLMADLHHLPKTEGRRVTAELLERFDLVDAAKKPASTYSGGMKRRLDIAMTLVGGPR' A
#
# COMPACT_ATOMS: atom_id res chain seq x y z
N ALA A 1 -25.22 -16.87 -14.64
CA ALA A 1 -24.53 -16.80 -13.34
C ALA A 1 -23.78 -15.48 -13.29
N ILE A 2 -24.17 -14.55 -12.41
CA ILE A 2 -23.42 -13.30 -12.22
C ILE A 2 -22.27 -13.65 -11.28
N GLY A 3 -21.07 -13.74 -11.85
CA GLY A 3 -19.85 -14.09 -11.11
C GLY A 3 -19.43 -12.95 -10.20
N VAL A 4 -19.75 -13.10 -8.91
CA VAL A 4 -19.06 -12.43 -7.81
C VAL A 4 -17.62 -12.93 -7.81
N THR A 5 -16.65 -12.05 -8.09
CA THR A 5 -15.30 -12.22 -7.56
C THR A 5 -14.89 -10.87 -6.99
N GLY A 6 -14.72 -10.82 -5.66
CA GLY A 6 -14.27 -9.61 -4.98
C GLY A 6 -12.98 -9.15 -5.63
N GLN A 7 -12.91 -7.87 -6.00
CA GLN A 7 -11.65 -7.24 -6.33
C GLN A 7 -10.76 -7.36 -5.10
N PHE A 8 -9.94 -8.41 -5.05
CA PHE A 8 -8.89 -8.54 -4.06
C PHE A 8 -8.03 -7.28 -4.22
N SER A 9 -7.99 -6.48 -3.17
CA SER A 9 -7.11 -5.30 -3.09
C SER A 9 -5.70 -5.74 -3.47
N ALA A 10 -4.91 -4.87 -4.13
CA ALA A 10 -3.50 -5.16 -4.42
C ALA A 10 -2.63 -5.33 -3.16
N VAL A 11 -3.25 -5.21 -1.97
CA VAL A 11 -2.66 -5.32 -0.65
C VAL A 11 -2.45 -6.80 -0.28
N ASP A 12 -1.20 -7.17 -0.07
CA ASP A 12 -0.84 -8.45 0.55
C ASP A 12 -1.06 -8.37 2.07
N GLY A 13 -1.96 -9.22 2.57
CA GLY A 13 -2.32 -9.28 3.99
C GLY A 13 -1.29 -9.96 4.90
N LEU A 14 -0.29 -10.65 4.33
CA LEU A 14 0.74 -11.37 5.08
C LEU A 14 1.88 -10.44 5.53
N ILE A 15 2.09 -9.33 4.84
CA ILE A 15 3.12 -8.34 5.13
C ILE A 15 2.51 -7.05 5.68
N THR A 16 3.35 -6.17 6.21
CA THR A 16 2.93 -4.89 6.77
C THR A 16 2.51 -3.89 5.70
N GLY A 17 1.82 -2.82 6.10
CA GLY A 17 1.47 -1.74 5.17
C GLY A 17 2.70 -1.05 4.57
N GLU A 18 3.78 -0.88 5.35
CA GLU A 18 5.03 -0.32 4.85
C GLU A 18 5.73 -1.26 3.85
N GLU A 19 5.77 -2.56 4.11
CA GLU A 19 6.37 -3.53 3.19
C GLU A 19 5.59 -3.62 1.87
N ASN A 20 4.26 -3.54 1.92
CA ASN A 20 3.42 -3.41 0.72
C ASN A 20 3.83 -2.20 -0.14
N MET A 21 4.01 -1.04 0.49
CA MET A 21 4.41 0.20 -0.20
C MET A 21 5.83 0.12 -0.77
N LEU A 22 6.77 -0.45 -0.02
CA LEU A 22 8.16 -0.64 -0.47
C LEU A 22 8.26 -1.66 -1.61
N LEU A 23 7.47 -2.74 -1.56
CA LEU A 23 7.36 -3.69 -2.66
C LEU A 23 6.90 -2.99 -3.94
N MET A 24 5.89 -2.11 -3.83
CA MET A 24 5.41 -1.33 -4.96
C MET A 24 6.47 -0.33 -5.47
N ALA A 25 7.26 0.28 -4.58
CA ALA A 25 8.37 1.15 -4.96
C ALA A 25 9.46 0.40 -5.73
N ASP A 26 9.79 -0.81 -5.29
CA ASP A 26 10.76 -1.68 -5.94
C ASP A 26 10.26 -2.13 -7.33
N LEU A 27 8.96 -2.45 -7.46
CA LEU A 27 8.32 -2.77 -8.74
C LEU A 27 8.31 -1.58 -9.71
N HIS A 28 8.25 -0.35 -9.20
CA HIS A 28 8.41 0.87 -9.98
C HIS A 28 9.86 1.27 -10.21
N HIS A 29 10.83 0.44 -9.82
CA HIS A 29 12.27 0.69 -9.95
C HIS A 29 12.74 1.99 -9.29
N LEU A 30 12.08 2.41 -8.21
CA LEU A 30 12.53 3.56 -7.45
C LEU A 30 13.84 3.24 -6.72
N PRO A 31 14.80 4.17 -6.66
CA PRO A 31 15.95 4.03 -5.79
C PRO A 31 15.50 3.82 -4.35
N LYS A 32 16.18 2.93 -3.61
CA LYS A 32 15.82 2.55 -2.24
C LYS A 32 15.58 3.75 -1.29
N THR A 33 16.37 4.81 -1.43
CA THR A 33 16.22 6.05 -0.64
C THR A 33 14.93 6.80 -1.00
N GLU A 34 14.61 6.87 -2.28
CA GLU A 34 13.40 7.50 -2.79
C GLU A 34 12.15 6.68 -2.46
N GLY A 35 12.18 5.35 -2.65
CA GLY A 35 11.08 4.47 -2.28
C GLY A 35 10.70 4.57 -0.81
N ARG A 36 11.69 4.66 0.09
CA ARG A 36 11.45 4.90 1.53
C ARG A 36 10.82 6.25 1.82
N ARG A 37 11.32 7.32 1.17
CA ARG A 37 10.79 8.68 1.33
C ARG A 37 9.33 8.74 0.87
N VAL A 38 9.05 8.26 -0.34
CA VAL A 38 7.69 8.23 -0.94
C VAL A 38 6.74 7.38 -0.11
N THR A 39 7.20 6.22 0.38
CA THR A 39 6.41 5.36 1.27
C THR A 39 6.00 6.11 2.55
N ALA A 40 6.94 6.78 3.22
CA ALA A 40 6.65 7.54 4.43
C ALA A 40 5.64 8.68 4.17
N GLU A 41 5.85 9.45 3.11
CA GLU A 41 4.96 10.56 2.70
C GLU A 41 3.54 10.09 2.40
N LEU A 42 3.40 8.96 1.69
CA LEU A 42 2.08 8.42 1.35
C LEU A 42 1.39 7.78 2.55
N LEU A 43 2.12 7.08 3.43
CA LEU A 43 1.54 6.56 4.67
C LEU A 43 1.02 7.67 5.58
N GLU A 44 1.71 8.81 5.65
CA GLU A 44 1.24 10.01 6.34
C GLU A 44 0.01 10.61 5.65
N ARG A 45 0.08 10.85 4.34
CA ARG A 45 -1.02 11.43 3.55
C ARG A 45 -2.33 10.63 3.65
N PHE A 46 -2.24 9.31 3.79
CA PHE A 46 -3.39 8.41 3.87
C PHE A 46 -3.77 7.99 5.30
N ASP A 47 -3.17 8.61 6.31
CA ASP A 47 -3.47 8.34 7.73
C ASP A 47 -3.32 6.84 8.07
N LEU A 48 -2.13 6.30 7.76
CA LEU A 48 -1.76 4.89 7.97
C LEU A 48 -0.46 4.72 8.77
N VAL A 49 0.19 5.80 9.22
CA VAL A 49 1.49 5.76 9.93
C VAL A 49 1.43 4.84 11.16
N ASP A 50 0.41 4.98 12.00
CA ASP A 50 0.25 4.19 13.23
C ASP A 50 -0.01 2.70 12.98
N ALA A 51 -0.47 2.37 11.77
CA ALA A 51 -0.73 1.01 11.34
C ALA A 51 0.39 0.44 10.47
N ALA A 52 1.32 1.27 9.98
CA ALA A 52 2.28 0.93 8.93
C ALA A 52 3.12 -0.31 9.22
N LYS A 53 3.45 -0.53 10.50
CA LYS A 53 4.26 -1.66 10.99
C LYS A 53 3.41 -2.90 11.36
N LYS A 54 2.10 -2.86 11.16
CA LYS A 54 1.18 -3.97 11.43
C LYS A 54 0.86 -4.71 10.12
N PRO A 55 0.67 -6.05 10.16
CA PRO A 55 0.25 -6.80 8.99
C PRO A 55 -1.04 -6.24 8.39
N ALA A 56 -1.10 -6.12 7.06
CA ALA A 56 -2.27 -5.56 6.40
C ALA A 56 -3.53 -6.43 6.57
N SER A 57 -3.39 -7.69 6.97
CA SER A 57 -4.53 -8.52 7.41
C SER A 57 -5.31 -7.90 8.58
N THR A 58 -4.66 -7.15 9.47
CA THR A 58 -5.31 -6.48 10.61
C THR A 58 -6.00 -5.17 10.24
N TYR A 59 -5.86 -4.70 9.00
CA TYR A 59 -6.44 -3.46 8.54
C TYR A 59 -7.95 -3.63 8.35
N SER A 60 -8.72 -2.60 8.73
CA SER A 60 -10.13 -2.51 8.34
C SER A 60 -10.26 -2.43 6.81
N GLY A 61 -11.46 -2.69 6.27
CA GLY A 61 -11.70 -2.55 4.83
C GLY A 61 -11.36 -1.14 4.29
N GLY A 62 -11.65 -0.09 5.07
CA GLY A 62 -11.29 1.29 4.73
C GLY A 62 -9.79 1.53 4.72
N MET A 63 -9.05 0.97 5.68
CA MET A 63 -7.58 1.06 5.71
C MET A 63 -6.94 0.30 4.54
N LYS A 64 -7.46 -0.89 4.21
CA LYS A 64 -7.00 -1.64 3.02
C LYS A 64 -7.24 -0.84 1.74
N ARG A 65 -8.41 -0.20 1.60
CA ARG A 65 -8.68 0.67 0.46
C ARG A 65 -7.78 1.91 0.40
N ARG A 66 -7.46 2.54 1.53
CA ARG A 66 -6.49 3.65 1.57
C ARG A 66 -5.08 3.19 1.19
N LEU A 67 -4.64 2.03 1.68
CA LEU A 67 -3.34 1.45 1.33
C LEU A 67 -3.25 1.10 -0.16
N ASP A 68 -4.31 0.51 -0.71
CA ASP A 68 -4.47 0.22 -2.15
C ASP A 68 -4.26 1.48 -3.00
N ILE A 69 -4.96 2.57 -2.65
CA ILE A 69 -4.83 3.86 -3.35
C ILE A 69 -3.44 4.47 -3.13
N ALA A 70 -2.86 4.36 -1.94
CA ALA A 70 -1.51 4.85 -1.68
C ALA A 70 -0.48 4.13 -2.57
N MET A 71 -0.59 2.81 -2.69
CA MET A 71 0.31 1.99 -3.51
C MET A 71 0.26 2.38 -4.99
N THR A 72 -0.91 2.68 -5.56
CA THR A 72 -0.99 3.12 -6.97
C THR A 72 -0.31 4.47 -7.22
N LEU A 73 -0.05 5.26 -6.19
CA LEU A 73 0.61 6.57 -6.27
C LEU A 73 2.12 6.51 -6.05
N VAL A 74 2.67 5.38 -5.63
CA VAL A 74 4.11 5.22 -5.34
C VAL A 74 4.98 5.51 -6.58
N GLY A 75 4.60 5.02 -7.75
CA GLY A 75 5.31 5.28 -9.00
C GLY A 75 5.08 6.66 -9.62
N GLY A 76 4.28 7.52 -8.98
CA GLY A 76 3.84 8.81 -9.51
C GLY A 76 2.77 8.66 -10.59
N PRO A 77 1.60 9.31 -10.46
CA PRO A 77 0.69 9.44 -11.60
C PRO A 77 1.31 10.38 -12.62
N ARG A 78 1.39 9.94 -13.88
CA ARG A 78 1.38 10.87 -15.02
C ARG A 78 -0.05 11.30 -15.30
#